data_AF-A0A2M7VVN0-F1
#
_entry.id   AF-A0A2M7VVN0-F1
#
_cell.length_a   1.000
_cell.length_b   1.000
_cell.length_c   1.000
_cell.angle_alpha   90.00
_cell.angle_beta   90.00
_cell.angle_gamma   90.00
#
_symmetry.space_group_name_H-M   'P 1'
#
loop_
_entity.id
_entity.type
_entity.pdbx_description
1 polymer ?
#
loop_
_entity_poly.entity_id
_entity_poly.type
_entity_poly.pdbx_seq_one_letter_code
_entity_poly.pdbx_strand_id
1 'polypeptide(L)'
;MNLLEFFDTINLNEGDLNHAYKKNQFVNSIEFYHNQDISAFDIAILGVGEDRNSITNQGCALAPNQVRKYLYQLMGFNNLPKIIDLGNFKIGLTVNDTYFALSSIVEDLIKKNVIPIIIGGSQDLTYANFLAYKNLEQTINLVTIDSKFDLGDTEEEITSTNYLTKIILHQPNYLFNFSNIGYQTYFIDKEEVTLMSKLFFDTYRLGHVQKNIEEVEPIVRNADVISFDISAIRQAEAPGNKSASPNGFYGEQACQISRYAGLSDKLTSIGFYETNPEKDINGQTAHSVAQMIWYFIDGYANRKNDFPIGSRKTYLKYIVNIQNGQNEIIFYKSDKSERWWMDVPYPSHEKIKYERHLLVPCSYNDYKTACNNEVPDRWWQTFQKLL
;
A
#
# COMPACT_ATOMS: atom_id res chain seq x y z
N MET A 1 -17.26 -0.82 18.45
CA MET A 1 -18.04 -1.02 17.21
C MET A 1 -18.43 -2.49 17.12
N ASN A 2 -19.68 -2.82 16.81
CA ASN A 2 -20.10 -4.21 16.57
C ASN A 2 -19.84 -4.55 15.09
N LEU A 3 -18.76 -5.27 14.78
CA LEU A 3 -18.35 -5.48 13.40
C LEU A 3 -19.19 -6.52 12.65
N LEU A 4 -19.97 -7.35 13.35
CA LEU A 4 -20.89 -8.30 12.70
C LEU A 4 -21.98 -7.59 11.88
N GLU A 5 -22.30 -6.35 12.22
CA GLU A 5 -23.26 -5.55 11.46
C GLU A 5 -22.70 -5.16 10.09
N PHE A 6 -21.37 -5.08 9.95
CA PHE A 6 -20.68 -4.61 8.75
C PHE A 6 -20.15 -5.74 7.87
N PHE A 7 -20.08 -6.97 8.36
CA PHE A 7 -19.49 -8.09 7.61
C PHE A 7 -20.41 -9.29 7.50
N ASP A 8 -20.38 -9.92 6.33
CA ASP A 8 -20.82 -11.29 6.13
C ASP A 8 -19.64 -12.23 6.40
N THR A 9 -19.81 -13.12 7.38
CA THR A 9 -18.77 -14.07 7.80
C THR A 9 -18.47 -15.08 6.70
N ILE A 10 -17.20 -15.46 6.57
CA ILE A 10 -16.79 -16.48 5.60
C ILE A 10 -17.28 -17.86 6.02
N ASN A 11 -17.86 -18.60 5.07
CA ASN A 11 -18.21 -20.01 5.24
C ASN A 11 -17.36 -20.90 4.32
N LEU A 12 -16.49 -21.72 4.93
CA LEU A 12 -15.61 -22.62 4.20
C LEU A 12 -16.31 -23.83 3.59
N ASN A 13 -17.59 -24.07 3.88
CA ASN A 13 -18.35 -25.20 3.35
C ASN A 13 -19.22 -24.82 2.15
N GLU A 14 -19.17 -23.56 1.70
CA GLU A 14 -20.06 -23.01 0.68
C GLU A 14 -19.31 -22.38 -0.49
N GLY A 15 -19.95 -22.42 -1.66
CA GLY A 15 -19.50 -21.75 -2.88
C GLY A 15 -18.06 -22.09 -3.28
N ASP A 16 -17.33 -21.07 -3.71
CA ASP A 16 -15.95 -21.16 -4.19
C ASP A 16 -14.90 -21.47 -3.11
N LEU A 17 -15.28 -21.46 -1.83
CA LEU A 17 -14.37 -21.70 -0.72
C LEU A 17 -14.47 -23.14 -0.20
N ASN A 18 -15.40 -23.95 -0.72
CA ASN A 18 -15.53 -25.35 -0.34
C ASN A 18 -14.39 -26.20 -0.93
N HIS A 19 -13.34 -26.36 -0.14
CA HIS A 19 -12.16 -27.16 -0.47
C HIS A 19 -11.84 -28.16 0.63
N ALA A 20 -11.25 -29.30 0.24
CA ALA A 20 -10.68 -30.25 1.18
C ALA A 20 -9.33 -29.74 1.71
N TYR A 21 -9.39 -28.84 2.71
CA TYR A 21 -8.20 -28.20 3.24
C TYR A 21 -7.29 -29.19 3.99
N LYS A 22 -5.99 -29.14 3.68
CA LYS A 22 -4.94 -29.93 4.34
C LYS A 22 -4.43 -29.18 5.57
N LYS A 23 -3.97 -29.92 6.58
CA LYS A 23 -3.49 -29.38 7.88
C LYS A 23 -2.54 -28.17 7.78
N ASN A 24 -1.63 -28.18 6.81
CA ASN A 24 -0.59 -27.16 6.68
C ASN A 24 -0.97 -26.03 5.71
N GLN A 25 -2.22 -25.98 5.25
CA GLN A 25 -2.69 -24.87 4.42
C GLN A 25 -3.00 -23.64 5.27
N PHE A 26 -2.84 -22.48 4.63
CA PHE A 26 -2.82 -21.14 5.21
C PHE A 26 -4.10 -20.83 5.99
N VAL A 27 -5.25 -21.31 5.50
CA VAL A 27 -6.55 -21.15 6.17
C VAL A 27 -6.56 -21.62 7.61
N ASN A 28 -5.78 -22.65 7.97
CA ASN A 28 -5.74 -23.17 9.34
C ASN A 28 -4.95 -22.26 10.30
N SER A 29 -4.31 -21.22 9.79
CA SER A 29 -3.62 -20.18 10.58
C SER A 29 -4.40 -18.86 10.62
N ILE A 30 -5.60 -18.82 10.04
CA ILE A 30 -6.49 -17.66 10.02
C ILE A 30 -7.67 -17.95 10.96
N GLU A 31 -7.97 -17.01 11.85
CA GLU A 31 -9.22 -17.02 12.61
C GLU A 31 -10.31 -16.30 11.82
N PHE A 32 -11.55 -16.82 11.84
CA PHE A 32 -12.69 -16.17 11.23
C PHE A 32 -13.46 -15.37 12.27
N TYR A 33 -13.88 -14.15 11.91
CA TYR A 33 -14.53 -13.26 12.87
C TYR A 33 -15.92 -13.78 13.30
N HIS A 34 -16.04 -13.99 14.61
CA HIS A 34 -17.20 -14.44 15.37
C HIS A 34 -17.24 -13.70 16.73
N ASN A 35 -17.15 -12.37 16.74
CA ASN A 35 -17.13 -11.51 17.93
C ASN A 35 -15.88 -11.60 18.83
N GLN A 36 -14.76 -12.11 18.35
CA GLN A 36 -13.50 -12.05 19.10
C GLN A 36 -13.04 -10.60 19.29
N ASP A 37 -12.20 -10.36 20.30
CA ASP A 37 -11.50 -9.09 20.44
C ASP A 37 -10.41 -8.96 19.39
N ILE A 38 -10.58 -8.01 18.48
CA ILE A 38 -9.68 -7.78 17.36
C ILE A 38 -8.32 -7.25 17.80
N SER A 39 -8.21 -6.62 18.97
CA SER A 39 -6.93 -6.14 19.49
C SER A 39 -5.92 -7.25 19.78
N ALA A 40 -6.37 -8.52 19.78
CA ALA A 40 -5.51 -9.69 19.93
C ALA A 40 -4.80 -10.13 18.64
N PHE A 41 -5.11 -9.50 17.50
CA PHE A 41 -4.59 -9.86 16.18
C PHE A 41 -3.59 -8.81 15.66
N ASP A 42 -2.74 -9.24 14.75
CA ASP A 42 -1.73 -8.41 14.11
C ASP A 42 -2.23 -7.88 12.75
N ILE A 43 -3.03 -8.70 12.05
CA ILE A 43 -3.51 -8.47 10.69
C ILE A 43 -4.99 -8.82 10.59
N ALA A 44 -5.76 -7.98 9.90
CA ALA A 44 -7.16 -8.24 9.54
C ALA A 44 -7.33 -8.27 8.02
N ILE A 45 -7.85 -9.37 7.47
CA ILE A 45 -8.25 -9.47 6.07
C ILE A 45 -9.72 -9.04 5.95
N LEU A 46 -10.01 -8.17 4.99
CA LEU A 46 -11.37 -7.73 4.68
C LEU A 46 -11.60 -7.68 3.18
N GLY A 47 -12.73 -8.22 2.74
CA GLY A 47 -13.16 -8.17 1.35
C GLY A 47 -14.15 -7.04 1.15
N VAL A 48 -13.93 -6.15 0.19
CA VAL A 48 -14.81 -5.01 -0.06
C VAL A 48 -15.28 -5.05 -1.52
N GLY A 49 -16.43 -5.69 -1.75
CA GLY A 49 -17.03 -5.84 -3.08
C GLY A 49 -17.81 -4.60 -3.55
N GLU A 50 -17.20 -3.42 -3.49
CA GLU A 50 -17.75 -2.18 -4.05
C GLU A 50 -17.13 -1.95 -5.43
N ASP A 51 -17.95 -1.77 -6.45
CA ASP A 51 -17.49 -1.41 -7.80
C ASP A 51 -18.43 -0.43 -8.53
N ARG A 52 -19.37 0.20 -7.82
CA ARG A 52 -20.33 1.16 -8.43
C ARG A 52 -19.64 2.34 -9.09
N ASN A 53 -18.45 2.71 -8.60
CA ASN A 53 -17.60 3.77 -9.13
C ASN A 53 -16.51 3.26 -10.09
N SER A 54 -16.52 1.96 -10.42
CA SER A 54 -15.65 1.41 -11.47
C SER A 54 -16.16 1.79 -12.85
N ILE A 55 -15.40 2.62 -13.56
CA ILE A 55 -15.81 3.10 -14.90
C ILE A 55 -15.49 2.07 -15.97
N THR A 56 -14.28 1.53 -15.94
CA THR A 56 -13.77 0.66 -17.01
C THR A 56 -13.71 -0.80 -16.62
N ASN A 57 -13.93 -1.15 -15.34
CA ASN A 57 -13.64 -2.47 -14.79
C ASN A 57 -14.77 -3.11 -13.94
N GLN A 58 -16.03 -2.74 -14.19
CA GLN A 58 -17.20 -3.35 -13.52
C GLN A 58 -17.13 -4.89 -13.49
N GLY A 59 -17.52 -5.49 -12.38
CA GLY A 59 -17.34 -6.92 -12.07
C GLY A 59 -16.22 -7.19 -11.06
N CYS A 60 -15.39 -6.18 -10.74
CA CYS A 60 -14.32 -6.32 -9.75
C CYS A 60 -14.86 -6.49 -8.31
N ALA A 61 -16.13 -6.17 -8.04
CA ALA A 61 -16.78 -6.48 -6.76
C ALA A 61 -16.74 -7.97 -6.37
N LEU A 62 -16.60 -8.88 -7.33
CA LEU A 62 -16.53 -10.33 -7.11
C LEU A 62 -15.13 -10.83 -6.67
N ALA A 63 -14.11 -9.97 -6.71
CA ALA A 63 -12.73 -10.33 -6.41
C ALA A 63 -12.51 -10.98 -5.03
N PRO A 64 -13.12 -10.52 -3.91
CA PRO A 64 -12.68 -10.92 -2.59
C PRO A 64 -12.69 -12.43 -2.35
N ASN A 65 -13.77 -13.10 -2.73
CA ASN A 65 -13.87 -14.55 -2.56
C ASN A 65 -13.01 -15.32 -3.55
N GLN A 66 -12.80 -14.80 -4.76
CA GLN A 66 -11.91 -15.43 -5.74
C GLN A 66 -10.45 -15.37 -5.29
N VAL A 67 -10.01 -14.27 -4.70
CA VAL A 67 -8.65 -14.18 -4.11
C VAL A 67 -8.53 -15.12 -2.91
N ARG A 68 -9.51 -15.13 -2.00
CA ARG A 68 -9.53 -16.04 -0.83
C ARG A 68 -9.46 -17.51 -1.22
N LYS A 69 -10.18 -17.90 -2.28
CA LYS A 69 -10.15 -19.26 -2.83
C LYS A 69 -8.73 -19.76 -3.03
N TYR A 70 -7.85 -18.94 -3.61
CA TYR A 70 -6.44 -19.30 -3.80
C TYR A 70 -5.62 -19.11 -2.52
N LEU A 71 -5.80 -17.99 -1.82
CA LEU A 71 -5.03 -17.64 -0.61
C LEU A 71 -5.13 -18.73 0.47
N TYR A 72 -6.34 -19.20 0.76
CA TYR A 72 -6.60 -20.21 1.79
C TYR A 72 -5.95 -21.55 1.48
N GLN A 73 -5.73 -21.87 0.20
CA GLN A 73 -5.11 -23.11 -0.25
C GLN A 73 -3.58 -23.05 -0.28
N LEU A 74 -2.97 -21.87 -0.17
CA LEU A 74 -1.51 -21.74 -0.05
C LEU A 74 -1.01 -22.41 1.22
N MET A 75 0.30 -22.64 1.31
CA MET A 75 0.90 -23.27 2.49
C MET A 75 1.12 -22.22 3.58
N GLY A 76 0.80 -22.58 4.83
CA GLY A 76 1.27 -21.83 5.99
C GLY A 76 2.79 -21.96 6.16
N PHE A 77 3.37 -21.05 6.93
CA PHE A 77 4.77 -21.06 7.31
C PHE A 77 4.94 -20.83 8.82
N ASN A 78 6.15 -21.04 9.33
CA ASN A 78 6.43 -20.88 10.75
C ASN A 78 6.42 -19.41 11.16
N ASN A 79 6.01 -19.11 12.40
CA ASN A 79 5.95 -17.76 12.94
C ASN A 79 4.99 -16.83 12.19
N LEU A 80 3.88 -17.37 11.69
CA LEU A 80 2.80 -16.54 11.16
C LEU A 80 2.30 -15.57 12.25
N PRO A 81 2.01 -14.31 11.87
CA PRO A 81 1.33 -13.38 12.75
C PRO A 81 -0.10 -13.87 13.02
N LYS A 82 -0.74 -13.34 14.07
CA LYS A 82 -2.14 -13.62 14.34
C LYS A 82 -3.00 -12.90 13.31
N ILE A 83 -3.69 -13.68 12.47
CA ILE A 83 -4.49 -13.15 11.37
C ILE A 83 -5.97 -13.46 11.64
N ILE A 84 -6.80 -12.44 11.46
CA ILE A 84 -8.26 -12.59 11.44
C ILE A 84 -8.81 -12.25 10.06
N ASP A 85 -9.74 -13.05 9.53
CA ASP A 85 -10.55 -12.68 8.37
C ASP A 85 -11.91 -12.17 8.86
N LEU A 86 -12.16 -10.89 8.63
CA LEU A 86 -13.41 -10.22 9.01
C LEU A 86 -14.57 -10.60 8.07
N GLY A 87 -14.27 -11.12 6.89
CA GLY A 87 -15.24 -11.51 5.88
C GLY A 87 -15.48 -10.45 4.81
N ASN A 88 -16.68 -10.49 4.23
CA ASN A 88 -17.07 -9.56 3.16
C ASN A 88 -17.84 -8.40 3.74
N PHE A 89 -17.36 -7.20 3.47
CA PHE A 89 -17.97 -5.95 3.88
C PHE A 89 -19.33 -5.79 3.20
N LYS A 90 -20.36 -5.49 3.98
CA LYS A 90 -21.72 -5.22 3.51
C LYS A 90 -21.76 -3.82 2.92
N ILE A 91 -21.95 -3.78 1.61
CA ILE A 91 -22.00 -2.54 0.83
C ILE A 91 -23.15 -1.64 1.31
N GLY A 92 -22.84 -0.35 1.50
CA GLY A 92 -23.82 0.64 1.95
C GLY A 92 -24.86 0.96 0.88
N LEU A 93 -25.97 1.57 1.29
CA LEU A 93 -27.04 1.97 0.35
C LEU A 93 -26.50 2.89 -0.74
N THR A 94 -25.65 3.85 -0.37
CA THR A 94 -24.86 4.68 -1.29
C THR A 94 -23.36 4.36 -1.18
N VAL A 95 -22.58 4.76 -2.19
CA VAL A 95 -21.12 4.60 -2.14
C VAL A 95 -20.50 5.42 -1.00
N ASN A 96 -21.08 6.59 -0.68
CA ASN A 96 -20.65 7.39 0.46
C ASN A 96 -20.88 6.67 1.81
N ASP A 97 -21.97 5.91 1.94
CA ASP A 97 -22.20 5.06 3.13
C ASP A 97 -21.12 3.97 3.23
N THR A 98 -20.75 3.35 2.09
CA THR A 98 -19.63 2.40 2.02
C THR A 98 -18.33 3.05 2.48
N TYR A 99 -17.98 4.24 1.96
CA TYR A 99 -16.75 4.94 2.35
C TYR A 99 -16.74 5.32 3.83
N PHE A 100 -17.85 5.82 4.36
CA PHE A 100 -17.96 6.20 5.76
C PHE A 100 -17.76 5.01 6.69
N ALA A 101 -18.46 3.90 6.42
CA ALA A 101 -18.34 2.71 7.25
C ALA A 101 -16.97 2.04 7.10
N LEU A 102 -16.44 1.91 5.88
CA LEU A 102 -15.11 1.34 5.65
C LEU A 102 -14.01 2.18 6.32
N SER A 103 -14.04 3.50 6.18
CA SER A 103 -13.06 4.39 6.83
C SER A 103 -13.10 4.27 8.36
N SER A 104 -14.29 4.16 8.95
CA SER A 104 -14.45 3.98 10.40
C SER A 104 -13.91 2.64 10.91
N ILE A 105 -14.04 1.58 10.10
CA ILE A 105 -13.50 0.26 10.43
C ILE A 105 -11.97 0.27 10.32
N VAL A 106 -11.43 0.81 9.24
CA VAL A 106 -9.98 0.93 9.04
C VAL A 106 -9.36 1.78 10.16
N GLU A 107 -10.01 2.87 10.56
CA GLU A 107 -9.61 3.69 11.71
C GLU A 107 -9.52 2.87 13.01
N ASP A 108 -10.56 2.08 13.32
CA ASP A 108 -10.60 1.24 14.53
C ASP A 108 -9.52 0.16 14.52
N LEU A 109 -9.24 -0.46 13.35
CA LEU A 109 -8.17 -1.43 13.18
C LEU A 109 -6.79 -0.80 13.43
N ILE A 110 -6.52 0.35 12.80
CA ILE A 110 -5.25 1.06 12.96
C ILE A 110 -5.03 1.48 14.42
N LYS A 111 -6.05 1.99 15.12
CA LYS A 111 -5.95 2.34 16.56
C LYS A 111 -5.57 1.16 17.44
N LYS A 112 -5.96 -0.05 17.03
CA LYS A 112 -5.63 -1.31 17.73
C LYS A 112 -4.30 -1.92 17.28
N ASN A 113 -3.56 -1.25 16.40
CA ASN A 113 -2.34 -1.75 15.76
C ASN A 113 -2.57 -3.02 14.92
N VAL A 114 -3.77 -3.18 14.37
CA VAL A 114 -4.12 -4.28 13.46
C VAL A 114 -4.04 -3.77 12.03
N ILE A 115 -3.22 -4.38 11.18
CA ILE A 115 -3.08 -3.95 9.79
C ILE A 115 -4.24 -4.51 8.95
N PRO A 116 -5.08 -3.65 8.35
CA PRO A 116 -6.04 -4.08 7.35
C PRO A 116 -5.33 -4.45 6.03
N ILE A 117 -5.62 -5.66 5.55
CA ILE A 117 -5.39 -6.10 4.17
C ILE A 117 -6.75 -6.05 3.47
N ILE A 118 -6.93 -5.05 2.62
CA ILE A 118 -8.16 -4.84 1.86
C ILE A 118 -8.05 -5.60 0.53
N ILE A 119 -8.94 -6.57 0.32
CA ILE A 119 -9.17 -7.16 -1.00
C ILE A 119 -10.37 -6.42 -1.58
N GLY A 120 -10.12 -5.38 -2.36
CA GLY A 120 -11.15 -4.49 -2.86
C GLY A 120 -11.75 -4.94 -4.19
N GLY A 121 -12.84 -4.27 -4.54
CA GLY A 121 -13.30 -4.14 -5.92
C GLY A 121 -12.55 -3.00 -6.58
N SER A 122 -13.19 -1.85 -6.75
CA SER A 122 -12.59 -0.71 -7.44
C SER A 122 -11.64 0.11 -6.57
N GLN A 123 -10.68 0.78 -7.22
CA GLN A 123 -9.57 1.45 -6.54
C GLN A 123 -9.94 2.77 -5.85
N ASP A 124 -11.11 3.35 -6.14
CA ASP A 124 -11.66 4.48 -5.40
C ASP A 124 -11.83 4.19 -3.90
N LEU A 125 -11.90 2.92 -3.50
CA LEU A 125 -11.84 2.50 -2.10
C LEU A 125 -10.56 2.96 -1.36
N THR A 126 -9.50 3.31 -2.09
CA THR A 126 -8.31 3.99 -1.54
C THR A 126 -8.68 5.32 -0.88
N TYR A 127 -9.69 6.03 -1.40
CA TYR A 127 -10.21 7.24 -0.78
C TYR A 127 -10.82 6.96 0.60
N ALA A 128 -11.60 5.88 0.75
CA ALA A 128 -12.12 5.47 2.05
C ALA A 128 -10.99 5.10 3.03
N ASN A 129 -9.93 4.44 2.55
CA ASN A 129 -8.74 4.16 3.34
C ASN A 129 -8.06 5.47 3.80
N PHE A 130 -7.89 6.44 2.91
CA PHE A 130 -7.37 7.78 3.25
C PHE A 130 -8.23 8.51 4.30
N LEU A 131 -9.56 8.43 4.19
CA LEU A 131 -10.48 9.06 5.14
C LEU A 131 -10.31 8.52 6.58
N ALA A 132 -9.88 7.28 6.75
CA ALA A 132 -9.55 6.73 8.08
C ALA A 132 -8.43 7.55 8.76
N TYR A 133 -7.39 7.91 8.01
CA TYR A 133 -6.27 8.72 8.53
C TYR A 133 -6.66 10.16 8.79
N LYS A 134 -7.59 10.71 7.99
CA LYS A 134 -8.24 11.98 8.30
C LYS A 134 -8.95 11.93 9.66
N ASN A 135 -9.66 10.85 9.99
CA ASN A 135 -10.30 10.71 11.30
C ASN A 135 -9.29 10.51 12.45
N LEU A 136 -8.13 9.90 12.17
CA LEU A 136 -7.00 9.80 13.08
C LEU A 136 -6.22 11.12 13.26
N GLU A 137 -6.57 12.15 12.48
CA GLU A 137 -5.81 13.40 12.36
C GLU A 137 -4.33 13.17 11.99
N GLN A 138 -4.05 12.09 11.26
CA GLN A 138 -2.69 11.66 10.93
C GLN A 138 -2.35 12.02 9.48
N THR A 139 -1.26 12.76 9.28
CA THR A 139 -0.72 13.01 7.94
C THR A 139 0.10 11.82 7.46
N ILE A 140 -0.18 11.33 6.26
CA ILE A 140 0.34 10.06 5.72
C ILE A 140 1.14 10.20 4.44
N ASN A 141 1.98 9.19 4.19
CA ASN A 141 2.52 8.89 2.87
C ASN A 141 1.67 7.81 2.19
N LEU A 142 1.08 8.15 1.04
CA LEU A 142 0.35 7.23 0.19
C LEU A 142 1.26 6.75 -0.94
N VAL A 143 1.37 5.44 -1.13
CA VAL A 143 2.07 4.85 -2.27
C VAL A 143 1.08 4.07 -3.12
N THR A 144 1.04 4.34 -4.42
CA THR A 144 0.28 3.56 -5.40
C THR A 144 1.22 2.73 -6.26
N ILE A 145 0.87 1.47 -6.49
CA ILE A 145 1.48 0.63 -7.51
C ILE A 145 0.48 0.53 -8.64
N ASP A 146 0.75 1.24 -9.73
CA ASP A 146 -0.25 1.51 -10.76
C ASP A 146 0.41 1.83 -12.11
N SER A 147 -0.30 1.53 -13.20
CA SER A 147 0.08 1.93 -14.55
C SER A 147 -0.27 3.40 -14.87
N LYS A 148 -1.18 4.01 -14.10
CA LYS A 148 -1.69 5.38 -14.22
C LYS A 148 -1.59 6.15 -12.89
N PHE A 149 -1.96 7.43 -12.89
CA PHE A 149 -2.08 8.23 -11.67
C PHE A 149 -3.52 8.37 -11.17
N ASP A 150 -4.51 8.14 -12.03
CA ASP A 150 -5.94 8.31 -11.75
C ASP A 150 -6.28 9.72 -11.27
N LEU A 151 -5.84 10.70 -12.06
CA LEU A 151 -6.22 12.10 -11.94
C LEU A 151 -7.33 12.41 -12.93
N GLY A 152 -8.36 13.09 -12.45
CA GLY A 152 -9.43 13.63 -13.27
C GLY A 152 -9.81 15.04 -12.85
N ASP A 153 -10.90 15.54 -13.42
CA ASP A 153 -11.34 16.91 -13.23
C ASP A 153 -11.87 17.15 -11.80
N THR A 154 -11.63 18.37 -11.30
CA THR A 154 -11.91 18.69 -9.88
C THR A 154 -13.41 18.66 -9.55
N GLU A 155 -14.26 18.92 -10.53
CA GLU A 155 -15.73 18.98 -10.38
C GLU A 155 -16.41 17.62 -10.56
N GLU A 156 -15.71 16.61 -11.09
CA GLU A 156 -16.29 15.29 -11.34
C GLU A 156 -16.65 14.56 -10.04
N GLU A 157 -17.64 13.67 -10.09
CA GLU A 157 -17.81 12.70 -9.00
C GLU A 157 -16.61 11.76 -8.92
N ILE A 158 -16.39 11.20 -7.72
CA ILE A 158 -15.28 10.27 -7.50
C ILE A 158 -15.52 8.96 -8.25
N THR A 159 -14.47 8.48 -8.91
CA THR A 159 -14.44 7.25 -9.67
C THR A 159 -13.11 6.52 -9.46
N SER A 160 -13.03 5.26 -9.91
CA SER A 160 -11.78 4.50 -9.87
C SER A 160 -10.64 5.15 -10.67
N THR A 161 -10.94 6.07 -11.60
CA THR A 161 -9.94 6.73 -12.46
C THR A 161 -9.66 8.19 -12.10
N ASN A 162 -10.29 8.74 -11.05
CA ASN A 162 -10.03 10.13 -10.60
C ASN A 162 -9.93 10.30 -9.07
N TYR A 163 -9.91 9.19 -8.30
CA TYR A 163 -9.93 9.23 -6.83
C TYR A 163 -8.75 10.01 -6.24
N LEU A 164 -7.58 10.01 -6.90
CA LEU A 164 -6.39 10.70 -6.40
C LEU A 164 -6.62 12.22 -6.37
N THR A 165 -7.34 12.79 -7.35
CA THR A 165 -7.71 14.21 -7.34
C THR A 165 -8.46 14.57 -6.06
N LYS A 166 -9.35 13.69 -5.58
CA LYS A 166 -10.14 13.91 -4.35
C LYS A 166 -9.30 13.84 -3.09
N ILE A 167 -8.26 13.01 -3.07
CA ILE A 167 -7.29 12.96 -1.97
C ILE A 167 -6.45 14.24 -1.94
N ILE A 168 -5.90 14.64 -3.09
CA ILE A 168 -5.01 15.82 -3.21
C ILE A 168 -5.74 17.11 -2.80
N LEU A 169 -6.99 17.26 -3.24
CA LEU A 169 -7.78 18.47 -2.96
C LEU A 169 -8.46 18.45 -1.59
N HIS A 170 -8.35 17.37 -0.83
CA HIS A 170 -9.00 17.26 0.47
C HIS A 170 -8.48 18.35 1.44
N GLN A 171 -9.41 19.04 2.11
CA GLN A 171 -9.09 20.06 3.12
C GLN A 171 -9.75 19.72 4.46
N PRO A 172 -8.99 19.75 5.59
CA PRO A 172 -7.56 20.00 5.66
C PRO A 172 -6.74 18.86 5.02
N ASN A 173 -5.50 19.16 4.63
CA ASN A 173 -4.64 18.19 3.95
C ASN A 173 -4.05 17.16 4.95
N TYR A 174 -4.28 15.88 4.68
CA TYR A 174 -3.69 14.73 5.40
C TYR A 174 -2.73 13.91 4.54
N LEU A 175 -2.47 14.33 3.30
CA LEU A 175 -1.49 13.73 2.42
C LEU A 175 -0.17 14.52 2.51
N PHE A 176 0.84 13.95 3.18
CA PHE A 176 2.19 14.52 3.25
C PHE A 176 2.95 14.26 1.95
N ASN A 177 2.88 13.02 1.48
CA ASN A 177 3.53 12.61 0.26
C ASN A 177 2.67 11.61 -0.51
N PHE A 178 2.76 11.70 -1.83
CA PHE A 178 2.28 10.67 -2.73
C PHE A 178 3.46 10.16 -3.56
N SER A 179 3.55 8.84 -3.69
CA SER A 179 4.47 8.20 -4.62
C SER A 179 3.72 7.22 -5.53
N ASN A 180 3.87 7.34 -6.83
CA ASN A 180 3.40 6.33 -7.77
C ASN A 180 4.56 5.47 -8.29
N ILE A 181 4.38 4.16 -8.29
CA ILE A 181 5.35 3.17 -8.76
C ILE A 181 4.75 2.37 -9.91
N GLY A 182 5.40 2.43 -11.08
CA GLY A 182 5.04 1.60 -12.22
C GLY A 182 4.29 2.31 -13.34
N TYR A 183 4.11 3.63 -13.28
CA TYR A 183 3.40 4.32 -14.33
C TYR A 183 4.03 4.15 -15.71
N GLN A 184 3.19 4.22 -16.74
CA GLN A 184 3.59 4.03 -18.12
C GLN A 184 3.23 5.28 -18.93
N THR A 185 4.23 5.99 -19.47
CA THR A 185 4.06 7.33 -20.08
C THR A 185 3.03 7.40 -21.21
N TYR A 186 2.73 6.30 -21.90
CA TYR A 186 1.71 6.27 -22.96
C TYR A 186 0.27 6.19 -22.43
N PHE A 187 0.07 6.05 -21.12
CA PHE A 187 -1.25 6.07 -20.48
C PHE A 187 -1.54 7.37 -19.72
N ILE A 188 -0.59 8.30 -19.65
CA ILE A 188 -0.66 9.49 -18.81
C ILE A 188 -0.37 10.74 -19.63
N ASP A 189 -1.14 11.81 -19.39
CA ASP A 189 -0.86 13.10 -20.00
C ASP A 189 0.44 13.72 -19.45
N LYS A 190 1.17 14.43 -20.30
CA LYS A 190 2.36 15.20 -19.87
C LYS A 190 2.01 16.26 -18.81
N GLU A 191 0.80 16.81 -18.86
CA GLU A 191 0.32 17.77 -17.89
C GLU A 191 0.18 17.14 -16.49
N GLU A 192 -0.28 15.89 -16.40
CA GLU A 192 -0.36 15.15 -15.14
C GLU A 192 1.04 14.90 -14.54
N VAL A 193 2.02 14.46 -15.34
CA VAL A 193 3.42 14.30 -14.88
C VAL A 193 3.99 15.63 -14.37
N THR A 194 3.67 16.71 -15.06
CA THR A 194 4.08 18.06 -14.67
C THR A 194 3.43 18.48 -13.35
N LEU A 195 2.14 18.18 -13.17
CA LEU A 195 1.41 18.43 -11.93
C LEU A 195 2.02 17.67 -10.75
N MET A 196 2.28 16.36 -10.89
CA MET A 196 2.95 15.57 -9.85
C MET A 196 4.29 16.19 -9.44
N SER A 197 5.09 16.63 -10.42
CA SER A 197 6.37 17.28 -10.16
C SER A 197 6.22 18.62 -9.42
N LYS A 198 5.21 19.44 -9.78
CA LYS A 198 4.91 20.72 -9.11
C LYS A 198 4.41 20.54 -7.68
N LEU A 199 3.71 19.44 -7.40
CA LEU A 199 3.28 19.04 -6.06
C LEU A 199 4.40 18.32 -5.28
N PHE A 200 5.59 18.23 -5.87
CA PHE A 200 6.76 17.51 -5.34
C PHE A 200 6.51 16.01 -5.09
N PHE A 201 5.47 15.42 -5.67
CA PHE A 201 5.19 14.00 -5.56
C PHE A 201 6.17 13.14 -6.36
N ASP A 202 6.37 11.92 -5.90
CA ASP A 202 7.36 11.02 -6.47
C ASP A 202 6.70 10.15 -7.55
N THR A 203 7.26 10.10 -8.75
CA THR A 203 6.72 9.28 -9.84
C THR A 203 7.81 8.40 -10.43
N TYR A 204 7.61 7.09 -10.39
CA TYR A 204 8.60 6.11 -10.81
C TYR A 204 8.08 5.31 -12.00
N ARG A 205 8.59 5.64 -13.19
CA ARG A 205 8.18 4.97 -14.43
C ARG A 205 8.60 3.50 -14.42
N LEU A 206 7.73 2.61 -14.90
CA LEU A 206 7.95 1.15 -14.92
C LEU A 206 9.35 0.73 -15.35
N GLY A 207 9.84 1.24 -16.49
CA GLY A 207 11.15 0.84 -17.03
C GLY A 207 12.35 1.22 -16.14
N HIS A 208 12.25 2.31 -15.36
CA HIS A 208 13.29 2.66 -14.39
C HIS A 208 13.26 1.71 -13.19
N VAL A 209 12.06 1.42 -12.69
CA VAL A 209 11.86 0.52 -11.56
C VAL A 209 12.31 -0.90 -11.89
N GLN A 210 11.95 -1.42 -13.08
CA GLN A 210 12.32 -2.77 -13.50
C GLN A 210 13.83 -2.97 -13.67
N LYS A 211 14.59 -1.91 -13.97
CA LYS A 211 16.05 -1.98 -14.06
C LYS A 211 16.69 -2.29 -12.70
N ASN A 212 16.11 -1.78 -11.62
CA ASN A 212 16.56 -2.06 -10.26
C ASN A 212 15.38 -2.06 -9.28
N ILE A 213 14.76 -3.22 -9.14
CA ILE A 213 13.56 -3.41 -8.30
C ILE A 213 13.84 -3.16 -6.81
N GLU A 214 15.09 -3.25 -6.36
CA GLU A 214 15.48 -3.00 -4.97
C GLU A 214 15.26 -1.53 -4.56
N GLU A 215 15.28 -0.58 -5.52
CA GLU A 215 14.98 0.83 -5.25
C GLU A 215 13.51 1.07 -4.87
N VAL A 216 12.64 0.05 -5.03
CA VAL A 216 11.27 0.11 -4.50
C VAL A 216 11.24 0.01 -2.98
N GLU A 217 12.18 -0.72 -2.35
CA GLU A 217 12.16 -0.97 -0.90
C GLU A 217 12.06 0.32 -0.08
N PRO A 218 12.89 1.35 -0.30
CA PRO A 218 12.78 2.55 0.52
C PRO A 218 11.53 3.37 0.19
N ILE A 219 10.94 3.22 -1.01
CA ILE A 219 9.67 3.92 -1.36
C ILE A 219 8.54 3.32 -0.54
N VAL A 220 8.34 1.99 -0.61
CA VAL A 220 7.27 1.30 0.12
C VAL A 220 7.51 1.28 1.63
N ARG A 221 8.77 1.29 2.09
CA ARG A 221 9.10 1.44 3.51
C ARG A 221 8.69 2.81 4.06
N ASN A 222 8.63 3.83 3.22
CA ASN A 222 8.19 5.15 3.66
C ASN A 222 6.66 5.31 3.68
N ALA A 223 5.90 4.34 3.16
CA ALA A 223 4.45 4.39 3.07
C ALA A 223 3.78 4.15 4.42
N ASP A 224 2.72 4.90 4.71
CA ASP A 224 1.74 4.57 5.75
C ASP A 224 0.59 3.75 5.15
N VAL A 225 0.24 4.03 3.88
CA VAL A 225 -0.80 3.36 3.08
C VAL A 225 -0.25 2.92 1.73
N ILE A 226 -0.57 1.70 1.32
CA ILE A 226 -0.33 1.21 -0.04
C ILE A 226 -1.64 0.85 -0.74
N SER A 227 -1.81 1.33 -1.97
CA SER A 227 -2.84 0.89 -2.90
C SER A 227 -2.20 0.21 -4.10
N PHE A 228 -2.55 -1.05 -4.34
CA PHE A 228 -2.02 -1.83 -5.45
C PHE A 228 -3.13 -2.07 -6.48
N ASP A 229 -3.01 -1.44 -7.66
CA ASP A 229 -3.83 -1.76 -8.83
C ASP A 229 -3.20 -2.93 -9.58
N ILE A 230 -4.00 -3.97 -9.84
CA ILE A 230 -3.56 -5.10 -10.63
C ILE A 230 -3.21 -4.74 -12.08
N SER A 231 -3.70 -3.60 -12.60
CA SER A 231 -3.35 -3.07 -13.94
C SER A 231 -1.86 -2.76 -14.09
N ALA A 232 -1.13 -2.59 -12.97
CA ALA A 232 0.32 -2.43 -12.97
C ALA A 232 1.08 -3.70 -13.38
N ILE A 233 0.44 -4.87 -13.29
CA ILE A 233 1.03 -6.17 -13.61
C ILE A 233 0.73 -6.51 -15.08
N ARG A 234 1.71 -7.11 -15.76
CA ARG A 234 1.53 -7.52 -17.16
C ARG A 234 0.37 -8.50 -17.30
N GLN A 235 -0.43 -8.34 -18.35
CA GLN A 235 -1.58 -9.20 -18.66
C GLN A 235 -1.24 -10.69 -18.69
N ALA A 236 -0.02 -11.04 -19.12
CA ALA A 236 0.46 -12.42 -19.13
C ALA A 236 0.51 -13.07 -17.75
N GLU A 237 0.59 -12.27 -16.66
CA GLU A 237 0.54 -12.74 -15.27
C GLU A 237 -0.78 -12.43 -14.56
N ALA A 238 -1.47 -11.36 -14.97
CA ALA A 238 -2.68 -10.88 -14.34
C ALA A 238 -3.70 -10.42 -15.40
N PRO A 239 -4.35 -11.36 -16.14
CA PRO A 239 -5.31 -11.00 -17.20
C PRO A 239 -6.65 -10.46 -16.68
N GLY A 240 -6.94 -10.65 -15.40
CA GLY A 240 -8.19 -10.34 -14.71
C GLY A 240 -8.36 -8.87 -14.40
N ASN A 241 -8.33 -8.02 -15.43
CA ASN A 241 -8.66 -6.60 -15.37
C ASN A 241 -9.05 -6.15 -16.80
N LYS A 242 -10.12 -5.38 -16.97
CA LYS A 242 -10.57 -4.91 -18.29
C LYS A 242 -9.55 -3.99 -18.99
N SER A 243 -8.69 -3.33 -18.22
CA SER A 243 -7.59 -2.48 -18.67
C SER A 243 -6.23 -3.19 -18.66
N ALA A 244 -6.19 -4.52 -18.53
CA ALA A 244 -4.94 -5.28 -18.55
C ALA A 244 -4.10 -4.97 -19.81
N SER A 245 -2.80 -4.72 -19.59
CA SER A 245 -1.86 -4.30 -20.64
C SER A 245 -0.79 -5.37 -20.85
N PRO A 246 -0.28 -5.57 -22.08
CA PRO A 246 0.80 -6.53 -22.33
C PRO A 246 2.08 -6.22 -21.55
N ASN A 247 2.30 -4.95 -21.17
CA ASN A 247 3.47 -4.51 -20.42
C ASN A 247 3.08 -4.09 -19.00
N GLY A 248 3.91 -4.49 -18.03
CA GLY A 248 3.72 -4.24 -16.61
C GLY A 248 4.80 -4.94 -15.80
N PHE A 249 4.65 -4.97 -14.49
CA PHE A 249 5.47 -5.79 -13.61
C PHE A 249 5.29 -7.27 -13.91
N TYR A 250 6.37 -8.03 -13.73
CA TYR A 250 6.30 -9.49 -13.65
C TYR A 250 5.65 -9.89 -12.31
N GLY A 251 4.99 -11.04 -12.25
CA GLY A 251 4.31 -11.51 -11.03
C GLY A 251 5.28 -11.64 -9.84
N GLU A 252 6.50 -12.09 -10.09
CA GLU A 252 7.57 -12.15 -9.08
C GLU A 252 7.99 -10.77 -8.56
N GLN A 253 7.97 -9.73 -9.40
CA GLN A 253 8.24 -8.36 -8.99
C GLN A 253 7.10 -7.82 -8.12
N ALA A 254 5.84 -8.09 -8.48
CA ALA A 254 4.68 -7.70 -7.67
C ALA A 254 4.71 -8.37 -6.28
N CYS A 255 5.10 -9.65 -6.22
CA CYS A 255 5.34 -10.36 -4.95
C CYS A 255 6.48 -9.74 -4.15
N GLN A 256 7.59 -9.38 -4.80
CA GLN A 256 8.73 -8.73 -4.14
C GLN A 256 8.35 -7.36 -3.55
N ILE A 257 7.60 -6.55 -4.29
CA ILE A 257 7.08 -5.26 -3.81
C ILE A 257 6.17 -5.47 -2.60
N SER A 258 5.26 -6.44 -2.67
CA SER A 258 4.35 -6.78 -1.57
C SER A 258 5.12 -7.26 -0.33
N ARG A 259 6.20 -8.02 -0.52
CA ARG A 259 7.10 -8.43 0.56
C ARG A 259 7.83 -7.25 1.21
N TYR A 260 8.34 -6.31 0.42
CA TYR A 260 8.96 -5.08 0.95
C TYR A 260 7.96 -4.24 1.74
N ALA A 261 6.71 -4.14 1.28
CA ALA A 261 5.63 -3.51 2.03
C ALA A 261 5.40 -4.20 3.39
N GLY A 262 5.40 -5.53 3.43
CA GLY A 262 5.29 -6.31 4.67
C GLY A 262 6.42 -6.02 5.66
N LEU A 263 7.66 -5.90 5.18
CA LEU A 263 8.85 -5.58 5.99
C LEU A 263 8.87 -4.16 6.57
N SER A 264 7.98 -3.28 6.12
CA SER A 264 7.92 -1.89 6.58
C SER A 264 7.33 -1.80 7.98
N ASP A 265 8.11 -1.34 8.96
CA ASP A 265 7.62 -1.05 10.31
C ASP A 265 6.70 0.19 10.36
N LYS A 266 6.62 0.98 9.27
CA LYS A 266 5.80 2.19 9.18
C LYS A 266 4.40 1.92 8.62
N LEU A 267 4.26 0.94 7.73
CA LEU A 267 3.02 0.68 7.00
C LEU A 267 1.93 0.19 7.94
N THR A 268 0.75 0.81 7.83
CA THR A 268 -0.41 0.52 8.68
C THR A 268 -1.63 0.05 7.90
N SER A 269 -1.66 0.15 6.57
CA SER A 269 -2.77 -0.33 5.72
C SER A 269 -2.29 -0.66 4.31
N ILE A 270 -2.83 -1.74 3.72
CA ILE A 270 -2.58 -2.12 2.33
C ILE A 270 -3.87 -2.60 1.66
N GLY A 271 -4.08 -2.21 0.41
CA GLY A 271 -5.18 -2.69 -0.42
C GLY A 271 -4.74 -3.20 -1.78
N PHE A 272 -5.44 -4.22 -2.27
CA PHE A 272 -5.29 -4.80 -3.61
C PHE A 272 -6.62 -4.63 -4.34
N TYR A 273 -6.61 -3.95 -5.48
CA TYR A 273 -7.80 -3.50 -6.18
C TYR A 273 -7.84 -3.96 -7.64
N GLU A 274 -9.00 -3.77 -8.26
CA GLU A 274 -9.25 -3.91 -9.70
C GLU A 274 -9.02 -5.33 -10.27
N THR A 275 -8.95 -6.34 -9.39
CA THR A 275 -9.07 -7.74 -9.83
C THR A 275 -10.50 -7.96 -10.32
N ASN A 276 -10.66 -8.40 -11.56
CA ASN A 276 -11.95 -8.66 -12.17
C ASN A 276 -12.06 -10.15 -12.55
N PRO A 277 -12.77 -10.96 -11.74
CA PRO A 277 -12.96 -12.38 -12.01
C PRO A 277 -13.58 -12.70 -13.38
N GLU A 278 -14.39 -11.81 -13.94
CA GLU A 278 -15.01 -12.04 -15.26
C GLU A 278 -13.98 -11.99 -16.40
N LYS A 279 -12.84 -11.34 -16.17
CA LYS A 279 -11.72 -11.27 -17.11
C LYS A 279 -10.58 -12.21 -16.74
N ASP A 280 -10.67 -12.88 -15.60
CA ASP A 280 -9.61 -13.72 -15.10
C ASP A 280 -9.65 -15.09 -15.77
N ILE A 281 -8.51 -15.50 -16.34
CA ILE A 281 -8.41 -16.75 -17.07
C ILE A 281 -7.88 -17.80 -16.11
N ASN A 282 -8.68 -18.83 -15.81
CA ASN A 282 -8.35 -19.90 -14.86
C ASN A 282 -8.00 -19.40 -13.44
N GLY A 283 -8.52 -18.23 -13.07
CA GLY A 283 -8.24 -17.57 -11.78
C GLY A 283 -6.78 -17.16 -11.58
N GLN A 284 -6.05 -16.95 -12.67
CA GLN A 284 -4.63 -16.63 -12.67
C GLN A 284 -4.31 -15.36 -11.86
N THR A 285 -5.13 -14.32 -12.04
CA THR A 285 -4.98 -13.03 -11.38
C THR A 285 -5.31 -13.13 -9.91
N ALA A 286 -6.42 -13.76 -9.57
CA ALA A 286 -6.81 -14.01 -8.19
C ALA A 286 -5.72 -14.81 -7.44
N HIS A 287 -5.09 -15.78 -8.12
CA HIS A 287 -3.97 -16.53 -7.57
C HIS A 287 -2.70 -15.67 -7.41
N SER A 288 -2.41 -14.78 -8.36
CA SER A 288 -1.31 -13.80 -8.25
C SER A 288 -1.49 -12.88 -7.03
N VAL A 289 -2.69 -12.32 -6.84
CA VAL A 289 -3.02 -11.50 -5.65
C VAL A 289 -2.90 -12.30 -4.36
N ALA A 290 -3.36 -13.56 -4.35
CA ALA A 290 -3.20 -14.44 -3.19
C ALA A 290 -1.71 -14.63 -2.81
N GLN A 291 -0.83 -14.79 -3.79
CA GLN A 291 0.62 -14.89 -3.55
C GLN A 291 1.20 -13.56 -3.06
N MET A 292 0.75 -12.42 -3.60
CA MET A 292 1.15 -11.09 -3.12
C MET A 292 0.78 -10.87 -1.66
N ILE A 293 -0.45 -11.23 -1.25
CA ILE A 293 -0.90 -11.19 0.14
C ILE A 293 -0.05 -12.12 1.01
N TRP A 294 0.23 -13.34 0.54
CA TRP A 294 1.10 -14.28 1.26
C TRP A 294 2.50 -13.71 1.50
N TYR A 295 3.11 -13.11 0.48
CA TYR A 295 4.44 -12.48 0.59
C TYR A 295 4.44 -11.22 1.44
N PHE A 296 3.34 -10.45 1.45
CA PHE A 296 3.15 -9.37 2.39
C PHE A 296 3.19 -9.87 3.83
N ILE A 297 2.47 -10.96 4.13
CA ILE A 297 2.43 -11.56 5.47
C ILE A 297 3.79 -12.16 5.85
N ASP A 298 4.52 -12.77 4.91
CA ASP A 298 5.92 -13.20 5.13
C ASP A 298 6.81 -11.99 5.47
N GLY A 299 6.67 -10.89 4.74
CA GLY A 299 7.37 -9.64 5.04
C GLY A 299 7.06 -9.13 6.44
N TYR A 300 5.78 -9.14 6.85
CA TYR A 300 5.34 -8.73 8.18
C TYR A 300 5.98 -9.59 9.28
N ALA A 301 5.94 -10.92 9.14
CA ALA A 301 6.54 -11.86 10.09
C ALA A 301 8.06 -11.65 10.25
N ASN A 302 8.70 -11.02 9.27
CA ASN A 302 10.14 -10.75 9.24
C ASN A 302 10.51 -9.28 9.55
N ARG A 303 9.55 -8.46 10.02
CA ARG A 303 9.81 -7.09 10.48
C ARG A 303 10.92 -7.06 11.53
N LYS A 304 11.79 -6.06 11.42
CA LYS A 304 12.97 -5.91 12.28
C LYS A 304 12.73 -4.95 13.44
N ASN A 305 11.56 -4.31 13.51
CA ASN A 305 11.25 -3.26 14.47
C ASN A 305 12.28 -2.13 14.37
N ASP A 306 12.57 -1.66 13.15
CA ASP A 306 13.38 -0.46 12.93
C ASP A 306 12.51 0.81 13.08
N PHE A 307 13.10 1.98 12.87
CA PHE A 307 12.38 3.25 12.81
C PHE A 307 11.16 3.16 11.85
N PRO A 308 9.97 3.68 12.25
CA PRO A 308 9.71 4.52 13.41
C PRO A 308 9.45 3.80 14.74
N ILE A 309 9.37 2.47 14.76
CA ILE A 309 9.07 1.69 15.98
C ILE A 309 10.32 1.54 16.87
N GLY A 310 11.47 1.22 16.26
CA GLY A 310 12.73 0.93 16.95
C GLY A 310 13.50 2.14 17.45
N SER A 311 14.39 1.91 18.42
CA SER A 311 15.34 2.93 18.88
C SER A 311 16.48 3.12 17.88
N ARG A 312 16.85 4.38 17.62
CA ARG A 312 17.96 4.76 16.73
C ARG A 312 19.32 4.87 17.42
N LYS A 313 19.39 4.60 18.73
CA LYS A 313 20.59 4.87 19.56
C LYS A 313 21.84 4.13 19.07
N THR A 314 21.69 2.97 18.45
CA THR A 314 22.78 2.10 17.97
C THR A 314 23.08 2.26 16.48
N TYR A 315 22.34 3.11 15.78
CA TYR A 315 22.52 3.27 14.33
C TYR A 315 23.87 3.89 14.02
N LEU A 316 24.53 3.38 12.97
CA LEU A 316 25.74 3.99 12.44
C LEU A 316 25.39 5.30 11.73
N LYS A 317 26.03 6.39 12.13
CA LYS A 317 25.82 7.73 11.57
C LYS A 317 26.94 8.06 10.59
N TYR A 318 26.57 8.44 9.37
CA TYR A 318 27.46 8.94 8.33
C TYR A 318 27.10 10.39 8.02
N ILE A 319 28.09 11.27 7.97
CA ILE A 319 27.91 12.69 7.66
C ILE A 319 28.61 12.96 6.34
N VAL A 320 27.85 13.44 5.36
CA VAL A 320 28.36 13.74 4.02
C VAL A 320 28.25 15.25 3.77
N ASN A 321 29.40 15.88 3.55
CA ASN A 321 29.48 17.27 3.15
C ASN A 321 29.19 17.39 1.66
N ILE A 322 28.22 18.21 1.30
CA ILE A 322 27.82 18.46 -0.08
C ILE A 322 27.96 19.95 -0.41
N GLN A 323 27.97 20.27 -1.71
CA GLN A 323 28.13 21.64 -2.21
C GLN A 323 29.38 22.32 -1.65
N ASN A 324 30.51 21.58 -1.67
CA ASN A 324 31.80 22.03 -1.14
C ASN A 324 31.78 22.42 0.36
N GLY A 325 30.96 21.74 1.16
CA GLY A 325 30.90 21.92 2.61
C GLY A 325 29.95 23.01 3.09
N GLN A 326 29.06 23.50 2.22
CA GLN A 326 28.02 24.46 2.61
C GLN A 326 26.82 23.78 3.28
N ASN A 327 26.58 22.51 2.96
CA ASN A 327 25.47 21.73 3.49
C ASN A 327 25.94 20.34 3.92
N GLU A 328 25.25 19.77 4.91
CA GLU A 328 25.51 18.42 5.43
C GLU A 328 24.27 17.55 5.24
N ILE A 329 24.46 16.34 4.72
CA ILE A 329 23.44 15.29 4.75
C ILE A 329 23.88 14.22 5.74
N ILE A 330 23.01 13.89 6.68
CA ILE A 330 23.23 12.84 7.66
C ILE A 330 22.50 11.58 7.21
N PHE A 331 23.23 10.47 7.13
CA PHE A 331 22.68 9.15 6.90
C PHE A 331 22.77 8.31 8.16
N TYR A 332 21.77 7.48 8.40
CA TYR A 332 21.76 6.47 9.44
C TYR A 332 21.60 5.09 8.83
N LYS A 333 22.38 4.12 9.34
CA LYS A 333 22.29 2.72 8.97
C LYS A 333 21.93 1.88 10.19
N SER A 334 20.87 1.08 10.10
CA SER A 334 20.48 0.15 11.18
C SER A 334 21.53 -0.94 11.32
N ASP A 335 21.95 -1.19 12.56
CA ASP A 335 22.85 -2.29 12.95
C ASP A 335 22.17 -3.66 12.93
N LYS A 336 20.83 -3.69 12.75
CA LYS A 336 20.03 -4.92 12.72
C LYS A 336 19.62 -5.33 11.32
N SER A 337 19.15 -4.39 10.52
CA SER A 337 18.59 -4.66 9.20
C SER A 337 19.50 -4.23 8.05
N GLU A 338 20.59 -3.51 8.34
CA GLU A 338 21.47 -2.90 7.35
C GLU A 338 20.76 -1.86 6.44
N ARG A 339 19.49 -1.54 6.70
CA ARG A 339 18.69 -0.55 5.97
C ARG A 339 19.16 0.87 6.30
N TRP A 340 18.91 1.79 5.36
CA TRP A 340 19.37 3.17 5.46
C TRP A 340 18.20 4.17 5.57
N TRP A 341 18.51 5.28 6.26
CA TRP A 341 17.68 6.47 6.37
C TRP A 341 18.54 7.72 6.17
N MET A 342 17.92 8.79 5.69
CA MET A 342 18.52 10.13 5.59
C MET A 342 17.76 11.10 6.51
N ASP A 343 18.49 11.99 7.15
CA ASP A 343 17.96 13.09 7.96
C ASP A 343 17.62 14.27 7.06
N VAL A 344 16.41 14.81 7.19
CA VAL A 344 15.98 16.02 6.48
C VAL A 344 15.69 17.10 7.52
N PRO A 345 16.23 18.32 7.39
CA PRO A 345 16.03 19.37 8.39
C PRO A 345 14.57 19.86 8.39
N TYR A 346 13.85 19.63 9.49
CA TYR A 346 12.48 20.14 9.71
C TYR A 346 12.48 21.50 10.43
N PRO A 347 11.61 22.45 10.06
CA PRO A 347 11.41 23.70 10.80
C PRO A 347 11.05 23.44 12.27
N SER A 348 11.64 24.22 13.18
CA SER A 348 11.58 24.03 14.65
C SER A 348 10.18 23.93 15.24
N HIS A 349 9.19 24.57 14.60
CA HIS A 349 7.82 24.73 15.12
C HIS A 349 6.83 23.64 14.69
N GLU A 350 7.22 22.72 13.79
CA GLU A 350 6.31 21.67 13.25
C GLU A 350 6.75 20.23 13.57
N LYS A 351 7.82 20.06 14.37
CA LYS A 351 8.44 18.77 14.67
C LYS A 351 7.49 17.71 15.24
N ILE A 352 6.46 18.11 15.99
CA ILE A 352 5.51 17.18 16.61
C ILE A 352 4.55 16.59 15.56
N LYS A 353 4.14 17.37 14.56
CA LYS A 353 3.18 16.92 13.54
C LYS A 353 3.81 15.91 12.56
N TYR A 354 5.11 16.05 12.27
CA TYR A 354 5.81 15.25 11.27
C TYR A 354 6.89 14.34 11.86
N GLU A 355 6.82 13.99 13.15
CA GLU A 355 7.86 13.21 13.82
C GLU A 355 8.17 11.87 13.10
N ARG A 356 7.13 11.22 12.58
CA ARG A 356 7.22 9.95 11.81
C ARG A 356 7.85 10.11 10.40
N HIS A 357 8.04 11.35 9.95
CA HIS A 357 8.60 11.71 8.64
C HIS A 357 10.01 12.32 8.76
N LEU A 358 10.53 12.49 9.98
CA LEU A 358 11.85 13.08 10.24
C LEU A 358 13.01 12.35 9.54
N LEU A 359 12.91 11.03 9.44
CA LEU A 359 13.86 10.21 8.72
C LEU A 359 13.21 9.62 7.47
N VAL A 360 13.81 9.91 6.33
CA VAL A 360 13.37 9.38 5.05
C VAL A 360 14.12 8.08 4.76
N PRO A 361 13.44 6.94 4.58
CA PRO A 361 14.03 5.72 4.04
C PRO A 361 14.82 5.99 2.76
N CYS A 362 16.06 5.48 2.70
CA CYS A 362 16.92 5.65 1.54
C CYS A 362 17.66 4.35 1.19
N SER A 363 18.23 4.31 -0.01
CA SER A 363 19.09 3.22 -0.46
C SER A 363 20.57 3.56 -0.23
N TYR A 364 21.43 2.55 -0.32
CA TYR A 364 22.88 2.78 -0.36
C TYR A 364 23.30 3.61 -1.59
N ASN A 365 22.50 3.59 -2.66
CA ASN A 365 22.78 4.40 -3.83
C ASN A 365 22.61 5.90 -3.55
N ASP A 366 21.60 6.28 -2.75
CA ASP A 366 21.44 7.68 -2.30
C ASP A 366 22.67 8.17 -1.52
N TYR A 367 23.23 7.32 -0.65
CA TYR A 367 24.47 7.63 0.05
C TYR A 367 25.66 7.85 -0.91
N LYS A 368 25.81 6.98 -1.92
CA LYS A 368 26.87 7.13 -2.95
C LYS A 368 26.68 8.41 -3.77
N THR A 369 25.44 8.77 -4.14
CA THR A 369 25.14 10.03 -4.82
C THR A 369 25.61 11.23 -3.99
N ALA A 370 25.29 11.24 -2.69
CA ALA A 370 25.79 12.27 -1.77
C ALA A 370 27.33 12.32 -1.72
N CYS A 371 28.00 11.17 -1.70
CA CYS A 371 29.47 11.11 -1.68
C CYS A 371 30.10 11.64 -2.98
N ASN A 372 29.34 11.67 -4.08
CA ASN A 372 29.75 12.28 -5.34
C ASN A 372 29.41 13.78 -5.42
N ASN A 373 29.12 14.42 -4.28
CA ASN A 373 28.78 15.85 -4.17
C ASN A 373 27.45 16.23 -4.84
N GLU A 374 26.54 15.27 -5.00
CA GLU A 374 25.19 15.46 -5.56
C GLU A 374 24.12 15.27 -4.48
N VAL A 375 23.03 16.03 -4.52
CA VAL A 375 21.91 15.87 -3.56
C VAL A 375 21.00 14.75 -4.04
N PRO A 376 20.70 13.72 -3.22
CA PRO A 376 19.74 12.69 -3.62
C PRO A 376 18.34 13.28 -3.83
N ASP A 377 17.67 12.90 -4.92
CA ASP A 377 16.35 13.44 -5.29
C ASP A 377 15.31 13.28 -4.17
N ARG A 378 15.29 12.12 -3.50
CA ARG A 378 14.39 11.84 -2.37
C ARG A 378 14.57 12.83 -1.22
N TRP A 379 15.83 13.21 -0.95
CA TRP A 379 16.15 14.21 0.08
C TRP A 379 15.60 15.56 -0.33
N TRP A 380 15.89 15.99 -1.56
CA TRP A 380 15.51 17.29 -2.08
C TRP A 380 13.99 17.45 -2.15
N GLN A 381 13.28 16.46 -2.69
CA GLN A 381 11.82 16.47 -2.77
C GLN A 381 11.17 16.51 -1.39
N THR A 382 11.71 15.76 -0.42
CA THR A 382 11.21 15.82 0.96
C THR A 382 11.45 17.20 1.56
N PHE A 383 12.63 17.78 1.37
CA PHE A 383 12.96 19.11 1.88
C PHE A 383 12.04 20.19 1.30
N GLN A 384 11.76 20.16 -0.01
CA GLN A 384 10.84 21.12 -0.66
C GLN A 384 9.42 21.08 -0.10
N LYS A 385 8.93 19.91 0.35
CA LYS A 385 7.61 19.76 0.98
C LYS A 385 7.52 20.39 2.37
N LEU A 386 8.66 20.67 3.00
CA LEU A 386 8.76 21.23 4.35
C LEU A 386 8.98 22.75 4.38
N LEU A 387 9.18 23.35 3.20
CA LEU A 387 9.25 24.80 3.00
C LEU A 387 7.85 25.35 2.77
#